data_AF-S3JCS3-F1
#
_entry.id   AF-S3JCS3-F1
#
_cell.length_a   1.000
_cell.length_b   1.000
_cell.length_c   1.000
_cell.angle_alpha   90.00
_cell.angle_beta   90.00
_cell.angle_gamma   90.00
#
_symmetry.space_group_name_H-M   'P 1'
#
loop_
_entity.id
_entity.type
_entity.pdbx_description
1 polymer ?
#
loop_
_entity_poly.entity_id
_entity_poly.type
_entity_poly.pdbx_seq_one_letter_code
_entity_poly.pdbx_strand_id
1 'polypeptide(L)'
;MIIPTEKKIILNEDVKFLRDSQNSSLAKEGFKNSSLAHEIGHFVLHINQTAVSNFLDRINQGDSLETIQPFLCRTVDSSQRIEWQAQYFASCLLMAMSELEKAIKGRDLTKWGHLYAIADELGVTITNLRSRLESLHWIKVDKKVIYPGSNFPKK
;
A
#
# COMPACT_ATOMS: atom_id res chain seq x y z
N MET A 1 11.83 0.96 4.42
CA MET A 1 13.18 1.44 4.01
C MET A 1 13.59 0.65 2.78
N ILE A 2 14.08 1.34 1.77
CA ILE A 2 14.43 0.71 0.49
C ILE A 2 15.92 0.87 0.25
N ILE A 3 16.59 -0.24 -0.09
CA ILE A 3 17.99 -0.30 -0.50
C ILE A 3 17.99 -0.60 -2.01
N PRO A 4 18.07 0.43 -2.87
CA PRO A 4 17.82 0.27 -4.30
C PRO A 4 18.85 -0.63 -5.00
N THR A 5 20.12 -0.49 -4.61
CA THR A 5 21.26 -1.24 -5.15
C THR A 5 21.14 -2.75 -4.91
N GLU A 6 20.54 -3.13 -3.78
CA GLU A 6 20.33 -4.52 -3.41
C GLU A 6 18.95 -5.04 -3.82
N LYS A 7 18.08 -4.17 -4.37
CA LYS A 7 16.65 -4.46 -4.62
C LYS A 7 15.95 -5.00 -3.36
N LYS A 8 16.30 -4.45 -2.19
CA LYS A 8 15.76 -4.89 -0.90
C LYS A 8 14.80 -3.85 -0.31
N ILE A 9 13.70 -4.35 0.23
CA ILE A 9 12.75 -3.58 1.05
C ILE A 9 12.81 -4.16 2.46
N ILE A 10 13.00 -3.27 3.44
CA ILE A 10 13.05 -3.62 4.86
C ILE A 10 11.83 -3.00 5.53
N LEU A 11 11.01 -3.88 6.11
CA LEU A 11 9.82 -3.54 6.88
C LEU A 11 10.11 -3.62 8.37
N ASN A 12 9.55 -2.69 9.14
CA ASN A 12 9.63 -2.75 10.59
C ASN A 12 8.59 -3.74 11.14
N GLU A 13 9.05 -4.87 11.66
CA GLU A 13 8.17 -5.88 12.27
C GLU A 13 7.75 -5.51 13.69
N ASP A 14 8.43 -4.56 14.33
CA ASP A 14 8.25 -4.18 15.73
C ASP A 14 7.21 -3.06 15.92
N VAL A 15 6.31 -2.92 14.95
CA VAL A 15 5.21 -1.95 15.02
C VAL A 15 4.11 -2.43 15.96
N LYS A 16 3.50 -1.48 16.69
CA LYS A 16 2.44 -1.78 17.68
C LYS A 16 1.32 -2.65 17.10
N PHE A 17 0.92 -2.40 15.86
CA PHE A 17 -0.15 -3.13 15.19
C PHE A 17 0.12 -4.64 15.07
N LEU A 18 1.36 -5.04 14.77
CA LEU A 18 1.74 -6.45 14.62
C LEU A 18 1.85 -7.17 15.98
N ARG A 19 2.20 -6.43 17.03
CA ARG A 19 2.34 -6.96 18.40
C ARG A 19 1.03 -7.02 19.17
N ASP A 20 0.03 -6.25 18.75
CA ASP A 20 -1.28 -6.24 19.42
C ASP A 20 -1.95 -7.62 19.31
N SER A 21 -2.26 -8.23 20.46
CA SER A 21 -2.91 -9.54 20.53
C SER A 21 -4.39 -9.49 20.14
N GLN A 22 -5.00 -8.30 20.11
CA GLN A 22 -6.39 -8.12 19.69
C GLN A 22 -6.55 -8.15 18.17
N ASN A 23 -5.46 -7.94 17.42
CA ASN A 23 -5.49 -8.03 15.96
C ASN A 23 -5.42 -9.49 15.50
N SER A 24 -6.33 -9.87 14.61
CA SER A 24 -6.33 -11.20 14.01
C SER A 24 -5.07 -11.45 13.17
N SER A 25 -4.75 -12.72 12.92
CA SER A 25 -3.63 -13.09 12.03
C SER A 25 -3.79 -12.48 10.64
N LEU A 26 -5.01 -12.53 10.09
CA LEU A 26 -5.34 -11.95 8.78
C LEU A 26 -5.14 -10.43 8.75
N ALA A 27 -5.55 -9.72 9.81
CA ALA A 27 -5.34 -8.28 9.89
C ALA A 27 -3.84 -7.92 9.92
N LYS A 28 -3.03 -8.71 10.65
CA LYS A 28 -1.57 -8.53 10.71
C LYS A 28 -0.92 -8.79 9.36
N GLU A 29 -1.34 -9.83 8.66
CA GLU A 29 -0.88 -10.12 7.30
C GLU A 29 -1.28 -9.02 6.33
N GLY A 30 -2.53 -8.55 6.40
CA GLY A 30 -3.02 -7.46 5.57
C GLY A 30 -2.28 -6.14 5.79
N PHE A 31 -1.84 -5.89 7.03
CA PHE A 31 -0.92 -4.79 7.33
C PHE A 31 0.44 -4.97 6.66
N LYS A 32 1.06 -6.15 6.78
CA LYS A 32 2.35 -6.45 6.14
C LYS A 32 2.27 -6.29 4.62
N ASN A 33 1.25 -6.86 3.99
CA ASN A 33 1.02 -6.77 2.54
C ASN A 33 0.82 -5.32 2.08
N SER A 34 0.02 -4.57 2.85
CA SER A 34 -0.21 -3.14 2.60
C SER A 34 1.08 -2.32 2.68
N SER A 35 1.89 -2.54 3.72
CA SER A 35 3.18 -1.86 3.87
C SER A 35 4.16 -2.24 2.76
N LEU A 36 4.23 -3.52 2.40
CA LEU A 36 5.09 -3.99 1.32
C LEU A 36 4.69 -3.35 -0.02
N ALA A 37 3.41 -3.39 -0.37
CA ALA A 37 2.91 -2.82 -1.62
C ALA A 37 3.16 -1.30 -1.70
N HIS A 38 3.07 -0.60 -0.57
CA HIS A 38 3.40 0.82 -0.47
C HIS A 38 4.89 1.08 -0.77
N GLU A 39 5.80 0.31 -0.16
CA GLU A 39 7.24 0.43 -0.44
C GLU A 39 7.58 0.02 -1.88
N ILE A 40 6.88 -0.96 -2.47
CA ILE A 40 7.01 -1.29 -3.90
C ILE A 40 6.59 -0.09 -4.76
N GLY A 41 5.52 0.62 -4.37
CA GLY A 41 5.11 1.86 -5.04
C GLY A 41 6.22 2.91 -5.07
N HIS A 42 6.90 3.11 -3.95
CA HIS A 42 8.10 3.98 -3.90
C HIS A 42 9.21 3.49 -4.82
N PHE A 43 9.51 2.19 -4.81
CA PHE A 43 10.55 1.62 -5.67
C PHE A 43 10.25 1.79 -7.16
N VAL A 44 9.01 1.54 -7.56
CA VAL A 44 8.60 1.61 -8.97
C VAL A 44 8.49 3.04 -9.46
N LEU A 45 7.91 3.94 -8.66
CA LEU A 45 7.55 5.28 -9.12
C LEU A 45 8.60 6.35 -8.82
N HIS A 46 9.42 6.17 -7.79
CA HIS A 46 10.21 7.28 -7.22
C HIS A 46 11.71 6.99 -7.15
N ILE A 47 12.15 5.74 -7.33
CA ILE A 47 13.57 5.40 -7.46
C ILE A 47 13.98 5.48 -8.94
N ASN A 48 15.00 6.29 -9.23
CA ASN A 48 15.59 6.38 -10.56
C ASN A 48 16.41 5.12 -10.86
N GLN A 49 15.78 4.17 -11.54
CA GLN A 49 16.36 2.87 -11.87
C GLN A 49 17.61 3.00 -12.75
N THR A 50 17.66 3.97 -13.67
CA THR A 50 18.83 4.23 -14.51
C THR A 50 20.03 4.70 -13.68
N ALA A 51 19.80 5.60 -12.73
CA ALA A 51 20.86 6.06 -11.83
C ALA A 51 21.41 4.92 -10.96
N VAL A 52 20.52 4.05 -10.46
CA VAL A 52 20.92 2.85 -9.70
C VAL A 52 21.73 1.89 -10.57
N SER A 53 21.30 1.62 -11.81
CA SER A 53 22.03 0.75 -12.74
C SER A 53 23.42 1.30 -13.04
N ASN A 54 23.52 2.57 -13.45
CA ASN A 54 24.80 3.21 -13.76
C ASN A 54 25.76 3.16 -12.58
N PHE A 55 25.25 3.31 -11.35
CA PHE A 55 26.06 3.20 -10.14
C PHE A 55 26.59 1.79 -9.91
N LEU A 56 25.74 0.77 -10.08
CA LEU A 56 26.14 -0.64 -9.97
C LEU A 56 27.19 -1.01 -11.02
N ASP A 57 27.04 -0.52 -12.25
CA ASP A 57 28.01 -0.75 -13.33
C ASP A 57 29.39 -0.17 -13.00
N ARG A 58 29.44 1.01 -12.38
CA ARG A 58 30.70 1.62 -11.94
C ARG A 58 31.36 0.87 -10.79
N ILE A 59 30.58 0.37 -9.81
CA ILE A 59 31.12 -0.50 -8.76
C ILE A 59 31.74 -1.76 -9.37
N ASN A 60 31.07 -2.38 -10.34
CA ASN A 60 31.58 -3.57 -11.02
C ASN A 60 32.86 -3.30 -11.82
N GLN A 61 33.10 -2.05 -12.22
CA GLN A 61 34.32 -1.59 -12.90
C GLN A 61 35.47 -1.26 -11.93
N GLY A 62 35.30 -1.48 -10.61
CA GLY A 62 36.33 -1.26 -9.59
C GLY A 62 36.45 0.19 -9.12
N ASP A 63 35.46 1.03 -9.44
CA ASP A 63 35.43 2.44 -9.05
C ASP A 63 35.10 2.55 -7.55
N SER A 64 35.96 3.25 -6.79
CA SER A 64 35.75 3.45 -5.35
C SER A 64 34.69 4.53 -5.13
N LEU A 65 33.43 4.14 -4.92
CA LEU A 65 32.31 5.08 -4.89
C LEU A 65 31.59 5.19 -3.55
N GLU A 66 31.16 6.41 -3.26
CA GLU A 66 30.25 6.75 -2.16
C GLU A 66 28.95 5.96 -2.26
N THR A 67 28.44 5.45 -1.14
CA THR A 67 27.23 4.65 -1.08
C THR A 67 26.00 5.44 -1.57
N ILE A 68 25.18 4.87 -2.47
CA ILE A 68 23.84 5.42 -2.74
C ILE A 68 23.08 5.44 -1.41
N GLN A 69 22.68 6.63 -0.99
CA GLN A 69 21.89 6.79 0.23
C GLN A 69 20.58 6.01 0.11
N PRO A 70 20.20 5.24 1.15
CA PRO A 70 18.89 4.59 1.20
C PRO A 70 17.77 5.60 0.95
N PHE A 71 16.75 5.19 0.19
CA PHE A 71 15.57 6.04 0.02
C PHE A 71 14.82 6.11 1.36
N LEU A 72 14.87 7.29 1.98
CA LEU A 72 14.22 7.59 3.26
C LEU A 72 13.23 8.73 3.06
N CYS A 73 11.94 8.42 3.03
CA CYS A 73 10.91 9.44 2.86
C CYS A 73 10.70 10.20 4.17
N ARG A 74 11.40 11.33 4.37
CA ARG A 74 11.26 12.19 5.58
C ARG A 74 11.14 13.71 5.29
N THR A 75 10.94 14.17 4.06
CA THR A 75 10.92 15.62 3.73
C THR A 75 9.54 16.16 3.32
N VAL A 76 9.08 17.19 4.04
CA VAL A 76 7.68 17.42 4.47
C VAL A 76 6.69 17.91 3.39
N ASP A 77 7.14 18.42 2.24
CA ASP A 77 6.22 18.95 1.19
C ASP A 77 6.19 18.12 -0.10
N SER A 78 7.35 17.69 -0.62
CA SER A 78 7.41 16.73 -1.72
C SER A 78 7.06 15.31 -1.29
N SER A 79 7.19 14.98 0.01
CA SER A 79 6.79 13.67 0.54
C SER A 79 5.31 13.43 0.38
N GLN A 80 4.43 14.40 0.61
CA GLN A 80 2.99 14.12 0.64
C GLN A 80 2.46 13.60 -0.69
N ARG A 81 2.94 14.15 -1.81
CA ARG A 81 2.56 13.67 -3.15
C ARG A 81 3.14 12.29 -3.43
N ILE A 82 4.42 12.07 -3.12
CA ILE A 82 5.12 10.79 -3.31
C ILE A 82 4.43 9.70 -2.48
N GLU A 83 4.17 9.96 -1.20
CA GLU A 83 3.44 9.08 -0.29
C GLU A 83 2.04 8.75 -0.82
N TRP A 84 1.31 9.76 -1.31
CA TRP A 84 0.01 9.54 -1.93
C TRP A 84 0.10 8.67 -3.18
N GLN A 85 1.09 8.90 -4.04
CA GLN A 85 1.30 8.11 -5.26
C GLN A 85 1.67 6.66 -4.95
N ALA A 86 2.57 6.43 -3.99
CA ALA A 86 2.91 5.10 -3.49
C ALA A 86 1.71 4.39 -2.84
N GLN A 87 0.92 5.11 -2.05
CA GLN A 87 -0.30 4.57 -1.43
C GLN A 87 -1.39 4.24 -2.47
N TYR A 88 -1.56 5.09 -3.48
CA TYR A 88 -2.48 4.84 -4.58
C TYR A 88 -2.03 3.64 -5.43
N PHE A 89 -0.73 3.54 -5.71
CA PHE A 89 -0.13 2.38 -6.36
C PHE A 89 -0.43 1.09 -5.58
N ALA A 90 -0.15 1.08 -4.27
CA ALA A 90 -0.42 -0.07 -3.41
C ALA A 90 -1.91 -0.48 -3.44
N SER A 91 -2.80 0.50 -3.44
CA SER A 91 -4.25 0.27 -3.52
C SER A 91 -4.65 -0.38 -4.84
N CYS A 92 -4.07 0.07 -5.96
CA CYS A 92 -4.30 -0.56 -7.26
C CYS A 92 -3.69 -1.95 -7.38
N LEU A 93 -2.52 -2.18 -6.78
CA LEU A 93 -1.81 -3.45 -6.81
C LEU A 93 -2.56 -4.54 -6.02
N LEU A 94 -3.00 -4.22 -4.80
CA LEU A 94 -3.67 -5.16 -3.91
C LEU A 94 -5.18 -5.27 -4.18
N MET A 95 -5.79 -4.21 -4.72
CA MET A 95 -7.23 -4.13 -4.95
C MET A 95 -7.50 -3.65 -6.39
N ALA A 96 -6.99 -4.43 -7.35
CA ALA A 96 -7.31 -4.27 -8.76
C ALA A 96 -8.83 -4.37 -8.96
N MET A 97 -9.37 -3.64 -9.94
CA MET A 97 -10.83 -3.53 -10.15
C MET A 97 -11.50 -4.91 -10.28
N SER A 98 -10.88 -5.84 -11.01
CA SER A 98 -11.40 -7.20 -11.20
C SER A 98 -11.50 -7.99 -9.90
N GLU A 99 -10.51 -7.88 -9.02
CA GLU A 99 -10.52 -8.60 -7.74
C GLU A 99 -11.48 -7.95 -6.76
N LEU A 100 -11.57 -6.62 -6.79
CA LEU A 100 -12.52 -5.88 -5.97
C LEU A 100 -13.96 -6.20 -6.38
N GLU A 101 -14.28 -6.23 -7.67
CA GLU A 101 -15.60 -6.60 -8.20
C GLU A 101 -16.03 -8.03 -7.79
N LYS A 102 -15.07 -8.98 -7.78
CA LYS A 102 -15.33 -10.33 -7.27
C LYS A 102 -15.62 -10.31 -5.77
N ALA A 103 -14.77 -9.64 -5.00
CA ALA A 103 -14.86 -9.63 -3.53
C ALA A 103 -16.14 -8.95 -3.02
N ILE A 104 -16.67 -7.93 -3.73
CA ILE A 104 -17.92 -7.27 -3.33
C ILE A 104 -19.18 -8.06 -3.71
N LYS A 105 -19.08 -9.10 -4.54
CA LYS A 105 -20.24 -9.79 -5.08
C LYS A 105 -21.09 -10.41 -3.96
N GLY A 106 -22.37 -10.07 -3.93
CA GLY A 106 -23.30 -10.52 -2.89
C GLY A 106 -23.11 -9.84 -1.53
N ARG A 107 -22.25 -8.82 -1.43
CA ARG A 107 -21.97 -8.09 -0.20
C ARG A 107 -22.57 -6.69 -0.24
N ASP A 108 -23.02 -6.25 0.93
CA ASP A 108 -23.49 -4.89 1.18
C ASP A 108 -22.36 -4.01 1.72
N LEU A 109 -21.86 -3.09 0.88
CA LEU A 109 -20.76 -2.19 1.20
C LEU A 109 -21.10 -1.15 2.27
N THR A 110 -22.38 -1.00 2.64
CA THR A 110 -22.80 -0.10 3.72
C THR A 110 -22.68 -0.75 5.12
N LYS A 111 -22.27 -2.03 5.18
CA LYS A 111 -22.11 -2.78 6.43
C LYS A 111 -20.65 -3.04 6.74
N TRP A 112 -20.18 -2.57 7.89
CA TRP A 112 -18.81 -2.79 8.36
C TRP A 112 -18.39 -4.26 8.37
N GLY A 113 -19.27 -5.17 8.81
CA GLY A 113 -18.95 -6.61 8.85
C GLY A 113 -18.58 -7.16 7.46
N HIS A 114 -19.24 -6.70 6.41
CA HIS A 114 -18.88 -7.08 5.04
C HIS A 114 -17.57 -6.44 4.58
N LEU A 115 -17.30 -5.19 4.94
CA LEU A 115 -16.03 -4.54 4.62
C LEU A 115 -14.85 -5.24 5.30
N TYR A 116 -14.98 -5.65 6.57
CA TYR A 116 -13.96 -6.45 7.23
C TYR A 116 -13.73 -7.78 6.52
N ALA A 117 -14.81 -8.49 6.16
CA ALA A 117 -14.69 -9.74 5.42
C ALA A 117 -14.06 -9.56 4.02
N ILE A 118 -14.26 -8.41 3.35
CA ILE A 118 -13.61 -8.09 2.08
C ILE A 118 -12.13 -7.78 2.30
N ALA A 119 -11.80 -7.03 3.37
CA ALA A 119 -10.42 -6.71 3.71
C ALA A 119 -9.60 -7.96 4.03
N ASP A 120 -10.20 -8.90 4.78
CA ASP A 120 -9.61 -10.20 5.07
C ASP A 120 -9.39 -11.03 3.79
N GLU A 121 -10.39 -11.08 2.90
CA GLU A 121 -10.30 -11.80 1.63
C GLU A 121 -9.21 -11.25 0.70
N LEU A 122 -9.08 -9.92 0.64
CA LEU A 122 -8.08 -9.25 -0.19
C LEU A 122 -6.71 -9.14 0.49
N GLY A 123 -6.58 -9.57 1.75
CA GLY A 123 -5.33 -9.47 2.51
C GLY A 123 -4.86 -8.02 2.64
N VAL A 124 -5.77 -7.11 3.00
CA VAL A 124 -5.49 -5.67 3.20
C VAL A 124 -6.03 -5.18 4.54
N THR A 125 -5.59 -3.99 4.98
CA THR A 125 -6.19 -3.36 6.16
C THR A 125 -7.56 -2.76 5.82
N ILE A 126 -8.45 -2.70 6.82
CA ILE A 126 -9.76 -2.03 6.67
C ILE A 126 -9.61 -0.56 6.24
N THR A 127 -8.55 0.12 6.70
CA THR A 127 -8.25 1.51 6.31
C THR A 127 -7.96 1.59 4.82
N ASN A 128 -7.12 0.70 4.28
CA ASN A 128 -6.79 0.69 2.86
C ASN A 128 -8.00 0.36 1.99
N LEU A 129 -8.78 -0.66 2.37
CA LEU A 129 -10.02 -0.98 1.66
C LEU A 129 -10.98 0.21 1.63
N ARG A 130 -11.21 0.84 2.79
CA ARG A 130 -12.06 2.03 2.89
C ARG A 130 -11.56 3.13 1.96
N SER A 131 -10.29 3.50 2.03
CA SER A 131 -9.71 4.54 1.17
C SER A 131 -9.88 4.22 -0.31
N ARG A 132 -9.71 2.95 -0.70
CA ARG A 132 -9.94 2.51 -2.08
C ARG A 132 -11.40 2.67 -2.50
N LEU A 133 -12.34 2.19 -1.70
CA LEU A 133 -13.77 2.30 -2.00
C LEU A 133 -14.25 3.77 -2.04
N GLU A 134 -13.74 4.63 -1.17
CA GLU A 134 -14.01 6.08 -1.19
C GLU A 134 -13.41 6.73 -2.46
N SER A 135 -12.19 6.35 -2.86
CA SER A 135 -11.54 6.86 -4.09
C SER A 135 -12.27 6.49 -5.38
N LEU A 136 -12.96 5.35 -5.39
CA LEU A 136 -13.81 4.89 -6.50
C LEU A 136 -15.21 5.50 -6.46
N HIS A 137 -15.50 6.30 -5.43
CA HIS A 137 -16.83 6.82 -5.11
C HIS A 137 -17.89 5.73 -4.94
N TRP A 138 -17.49 4.55 -4.46
CA TRP A 138 -18.41 3.45 -4.17
C TRP A 138 -19.06 3.62 -2.81
N ILE A 139 -18.35 4.18 -1.84
CA ILE A 139 -18.91 4.50 -0.51
C ILE A 139 -18.48 5.91 -0.09
N LYS A 140 -19.17 6.43 0.91
CA LYS A 140 -18.74 7.59 1.71
C LYS A 140 -18.90 7.23 3.19
N VAL A 141 -17.85 7.42 3.98
CA VAL A 141 -17.95 7.19 5.43
C VAL A 141 -18.00 8.51 6.16
N ASP A 142 -19.08 8.75 6.90
CA ASP A 142 -19.17 9.87 7.84
C ASP A 142 -19.26 9.32 9.27
N LYS A 143 -18.29 9.73 10.10
CA LYS A 143 -18.04 9.19 11.45
C LYS A 143 -17.87 7.66 11.43
N LYS A 144 -18.96 6.92 11.65
CA LYS A 144 -19.02 5.46 11.70
C LYS A 144 -20.12 4.88 10.81
N VAL A 145 -20.82 5.71 10.04
CA VAL A 145 -21.89 5.31 9.15
C VAL A 145 -21.36 5.30 7.73
N ILE A 146 -21.66 4.23 6.99
CA ILE A 146 -21.26 4.08 5.60
C ILE A 146 -22.48 4.36 4.72
N TYR A 147 -22.32 5.31 3.81
CA TYR A 147 -23.34 5.70 2.83
C TYR A 147 -22.94 5.20 1.44
N PRO A 148 -23.91 4.85 0.58
CA PRO A 148 -23.65 4.63 -0.82
C PRO A 148 -23.00 5.86 -1.47
N GLY A 149 -21.95 5.65 -2.28
CA GLY A 149 -21.32 6.71 -3.05
C GLY A 149 -22.03 6.97 -4.39
N SER A 150 -21.58 7.99 -5.13
CA SER A 150 -22.16 8.37 -6.43
C SER A 150 -21.95 7.32 -7.53
N ASN A 151 -20.94 6.47 -7.38
CA ASN A 151 -20.61 5.39 -8.29
C ASN A 151 -20.81 4.02 -7.62
N PHE A 152 -21.86 3.89 -6.78
CA PHE A 152 -22.14 2.63 -6.09
C PHE A 152 -22.32 1.48 -7.10
N PRO A 153 -21.62 0.34 -6.92
CA PRO A 153 -21.69 -0.78 -7.85
C PRO A 153 -23.12 -1.35 -7.88
N LYS A 154 -23.66 -1.53 -9.09
CA LYS A 154 -24.99 -2.12 -9.29
C LYS A 154 -24.93 -3.60 -8.95
N LYS A 155 -25.99 -4.09 -8.28
CA LYS A 155 -26.14 -5.50 -7.88
C LYS A 155 -26.21 -6.43 -9.08
#